data_AF-A0A2Z3HB45-F1
#
_entry.id   AF-A0A2Z3HB45-F1
#
_cell.length_a   1.000
_cell.length_b   1.000
_cell.length_c   1.000
_cell.angle_alpha   90.00
_cell.angle_beta   90.00
_cell.angle_gamma   90.00
#
_symmetry.space_group_name_H-M   'P 1'
#
loop_
_entity.id
_entity.type
_entity.pdbx_description
1 polymer ?
#
loop_
_entity_poly.entity_id
_entity_poly.type
_entity_poly.pdbx_seq_one_letter_code
_entity_poly.pdbx_strand_id
1 'polypeptide(L)'
;MTEPSSTPPPPPPAAPPAEGSVVSSAASAILPLMRLLPAPPLGAILTPPEPQDIRKPWFFVQVWAEVRLAAQMYFDSRYRISRTAQITFPLLAALGVLNYFLLAHWFFLPIISPIVERLMDGVLAVVAYRVLLRELDRYRTVLDYLARFSHR
;
A
#
# COMPACT_ATOMS: atom_id res chain seq x y z
N MET A 1 4.39 -57.61 66.41
CA MET A 1 3.79 -57.46 65.07
C MET A 1 3.05 -56.14 65.08
N THR A 2 3.60 -55.19 64.33
CA THR A 2 3.40 -53.74 64.37
C THR A 2 2.25 -53.34 63.46
N GLU A 3 1.31 -52.55 63.99
CA GLU A 3 0.23 -51.90 63.22
C GLU A 3 0.79 -50.76 62.35
N PRO A 4 0.45 -50.68 61.05
CA PRO A 4 0.80 -49.54 60.23
C PRO A 4 -0.18 -48.37 60.39
N SER A 5 0.44 -47.22 60.63
CA SER A 5 -0.12 -45.88 60.84
C SER A 5 -0.98 -45.39 59.66
N SER A 6 -2.17 -44.85 59.96
CA SER A 6 -3.07 -44.18 59.02
C SER A 6 -2.77 -42.68 58.98
N THR A 7 -2.03 -42.23 57.96
CA THR A 7 -1.82 -40.80 57.69
C THR A 7 -2.85 -40.32 56.65
N PRO A 8 -3.71 -39.32 56.97
CA PRO A 8 -4.65 -38.76 56.00
C PRO A 8 -3.94 -37.89 54.93
N PRO A 9 -4.47 -37.84 53.69
CA PRO A 9 -3.85 -37.12 52.58
C PRO A 9 -3.96 -35.58 52.73
N PRO A 10 -2.98 -34.82 52.20
CA PRO A 10 -2.97 -33.36 52.26
C PRO A 10 -4.04 -32.73 51.35
N PRO A 11 -4.52 -31.51 51.67
CA PRO A 11 -5.50 -30.78 50.87
C PRO A 11 -4.91 -30.29 49.52
N PRO A 12 -5.75 -30.13 48.48
CA PRO A 12 -5.31 -29.70 47.15
C PRO A 12 -4.77 -28.26 47.14
N PRO A 13 -3.82 -27.94 46.24
CA PRO A 13 -3.21 -26.62 46.12
C PRO A 13 -4.23 -25.56 45.69
N ALA A 14 -4.12 -24.37 46.29
CA ALA A 14 -4.95 -23.21 46.01
C ALA A 14 -4.86 -22.80 44.53
N ALA A 15 -6.02 -22.53 43.92
CA ALA A 15 -6.14 -22.02 42.56
C ALA A 15 -5.42 -20.66 42.42
N PRO A 16 -4.71 -20.42 41.30
CA PRO A 16 -4.12 -19.12 41.03
C PRO A 16 -5.21 -18.06 40.79
N PRO A 17 -4.99 -16.80 41.23
CA PRO A 17 -5.93 -15.71 41.04
C PRO A 17 -6.11 -15.41 39.54
N ALA A 18 -7.36 -15.20 39.15
CA ALA A 18 -7.76 -14.80 37.81
C ALA A 18 -7.14 -13.44 37.46
N GLU A 19 -6.08 -13.46 36.66
CA GLU A 19 -5.50 -12.25 36.08
C GLU A 19 -6.41 -11.70 35.00
N GLY A 20 -6.73 -10.41 35.15
CA GLY A 20 -7.65 -9.64 34.32
C GLY A 20 -7.35 -9.70 32.83
N SER A 21 -8.20 -10.46 32.15
CA SER A 21 -8.50 -10.34 30.73
C SER A 21 -9.12 -8.96 30.43
N VAL A 22 -8.30 -7.97 30.07
CA VAL A 22 -8.80 -6.64 29.61
C VAL A 22 -8.27 -6.23 28.23
N VAL A 23 -7.42 -7.03 27.57
CA VAL A 23 -6.85 -6.64 26.25
C VAL A 23 -7.65 -7.20 25.05
N SER A 24 -8.69 -8.01 25.26
CA SER A 24 -9.39 -8.74 24.18
C SER A 24 -10.72 -8.12 23.72
N SER A 25 -10.88 -6.79 23.80
CA SER A 25 -12.15 -6.11 23.43
C SER A 25 -12.09 -5.28 22.13
N ALA A 26 -10.89 -4.97 21.62
CA ALA A 26 -10.76 -4.19 20.38
C ALA A 26 -10.81 -5.03 19.09
N ALA A 27 -10.58 -6.35 19.16
CA ALA A 27 -10.51 -7.22 17.98
C ALA A 27 -11.89 -7.68 17.46
N SER A 28 -12.95 -7.58 18.27
CA SER A 28 -14.27 -8.13 17.91
C SER A 28 -15.14 -7.21 17.06
N ALA A 29 -14.78 -5.93 16.92
CA ALA A 29 -15.57 -4.96 16.14
C ALA A 29 -15.26 -4.98 14.62
N ILE A 30 -14.21 -5.68 14.18
CA ILE A 30 -13.79 -5.71 12.77
C ILE A 30 -14.49 -6.86 11.99
N LEU A 31 -14.94 -7.90 12.70
CA LEU A 31 -15.54 -9.09 12.07
C LEU A 31 -16.90 -8.87 11.35
N PRO A 32 -17.83 -8.01 11.80
CA PRO A 32 -19.10 -7.88 11.10
C PRO A 32 -18.98 -7.16 9.75
N LEU A 33 -17.91 -6.41 9.50
CA LEU A 33 -17.70 -5.71 8.22
C LEU A 33 -17.15 -6.63 7.11
N MET A 34 -16.46 -7.71 7.47
CA MET A 34 -15.98 -8.69 6.48
C MET A 34 -17.10 -9.52 5.87
N ARG A 35 -18.27 -9.61 6.52
CA ARG A 35 -19.40 -10.46 6.09
C ARG A 35 -20.24 -9.86 4.96
N LEU A 36 -20.01 -8.59 4.62
CA LEU A 36 -20.68 -7.88 3.52
C LEU A 36 -19.85 -7.85 2.23
N LEU A 37 -18.64 -8.41 2.23
CA LEU A 37 -17.90 -8.58 0.99
C LEU A 37 -18.46 -9.78 0.21
N PRO A 38 -18.83 -9.60 -1.08
CA PRO A 38 -19.13 -10.74 -1.94
C PRO A 38 -17.94 -11.69 -1.92
N ALA A 39 -18.21 -13.00 -1.83
CA ALA A 39 -17.17 -14.01 -1.84
C ALA A 39 -16.20 -13.73 -3.01
N PRO A 40 -14.89 -13.66 -2.76
CA PRO A 40 -13.94 -13.42 -3.83
C PRO A 40 -14.17 -14.50 -4.89
N PRO A 41 -14.30 -14.14 -6.18
CA PRO A 41 -14.56 -15.12 -7.22
C PRO A 41 -13.51 -16.22 -7.15
N LEU A 42 -13.96 -17.48 -7.08
CA LEU A 42 -13.12 -18.68 -7.14
C LEU A 42 -12.24 -18.58 -8.40
N GLY A 43 -10.99 -18.16 -8.22
CA GLY A 43 -10.12 -17.70 -9.32
C GLY A 43 -9.23 -16.51 -8.97
N ALA A 44 -9.45 -15.84 -7.83
CA ALA A 44 -8.49 -14.93 -7.20
C ALA A 44 -7.30 -15.72 -6.62
N ILE A 45 -6.66 -16.56 -7.44
CA ILE A 45 -5.31 -17.01 -7.17
C ILE A 45 -4.49 -15.71 -7.23
N LEU A 46 -3.96 -15.31 -6.08
CA LEU A 46 -2.78 -14.45 -5.99
C LEU A 46 -1.65 -15.22 -6.67
N THR A 47 -1.69 -15.39 -7.99
CA THR A 47 -0.60 -16.01 -8.71
C THR A 47 0.57 -15.09 -8.48
N PRO A 48 1.66 -15.56 -7.83
CA PRO A 48 2.87 -14.79 -7.76
C PRO A 48 3.20 -14.35 -9.20
N PRO A 49 3.57 -13.08 -9.43
CA PRO A 49 3.92 -12.64 -10.77
C PRO A 49 4.94 -13.62 -11.34
N GLU A 50 4.57 -14.24 -12.46
CA GLU A 50 5.43 -15.18 -13.17
C GLU A 50 6.78 -14.47 -13.39
N PRO A 51 7.91 -15.05 -12.97
CA PRO A 51 9.21 -14.40 -13.11
C PRO A 51 9.50 -14.29 -14.61
N GLN A 52 9.18 -13.13 -15.18
CA GLN A 52 9.55 -12.80 -16.55
C GLN A 52 11.06 -12.96 -16.68
N ASP A 53 11.47 -13.77 -17.64
CA ASP A 53 12.85 -14.13 -17.91
C ASP A 53 13.78 -12.91 -17.82
N ILE A 54 14.81 -13.05 -16.98
CA ILE A 54 15.78 -12.03 -16.58
C ILE A 54 16.79 -11.80 -17.71
N ARG A 55 16.32 -11.50 -18.92
CA ARG A 55 17.17 -10.81 -19.90
C ARG A 55 17.16 -9.35 -19.52
N LYS A 56 18.02 -8.95 -18.57
CA LYS A 56 18.20 -7.58 -18.07
C LYS A 56 18.01 -6.58 -19.22
N PRO A 57 16.80 -6.00 -19.39
CA PRO A 57 16.64 -4.98 -20.38
C PRO A 57 17.55 -3.83 -19.95
N TRP A 58 18.21 -3.21 -20.92
CA TRP A 58 18.96 -1.99 -20.63
C TRP A 58 18.07 -1.04 -19.83
N PHE A 59 18.58 -0.45 -18.76
CA PHE A 59 17.81 0.39 -17.83
C PHE A 59 16.91 1.39 -18.55
N PHE A 60 17.40 2.01 -19.63
CA PHE A 60 16.64 2.93 -20.46
C PHE A 60 15.43 2.30 -21.15
N VAL A 61 15.54 1.06 -21.64
CA VAL A 61 14.43 0.33 -22.27
C VAL A 61 13.33 0.05 -21.24
N GLN A 62 13.71 -0.29 -20.01
CA GLN A 62 12.75 -0.47 -18.92
C GLN A 62 12.03 0.82 -18.58
N VAL A 63 12.77 1.92 -18.36
CA VAL A 63 12.18 3.23 -18.07
C VAL A 63 11.27 3.69 -19.22
N TRP A 64 11.70 3.51 -20.47
CA TRP A 64 10.89 3.85 -21.63
C TRP A 64 9.60 3.02 -21.72
N ALA A 65 9.67 1.72 -21.43
CA ALA A 65 8.50 0.86 -21.38
C ALA A 65 7.52 1.30 -20.27
N GLU A 66 8.01 1.70 -19.11
CA GLU A 66 7.21 2.24 -18.01
C GLU A 66 6.55 3.58 -18.37
N VAL A 67 7.29 4.51 -18.98
CA VAL A 67 6.76 5.80 -19.46
C VAL A 67 5.69 5.56 -20.52
N ARG A 68 5.93 4.65 -21.47
CA ARG A 68 4.94 4.30 -22.50
C ARG A 68 3.67 3.71 -21.88
N LEU A 69 3.81 2.84 -20.88
CA LEU A 69 2.68 2.23 -20.17
C LEU A 69 1.91 3.27 -19.35
N ALA A 70 2.60 4.23 -18.74
CA ALA A 70 1.98 5.38 -18.06
C ALA A 70 1.19 6.27 -19.02
N ALA A 71 1.76 6.56 -20.19
CA ALA A 71 1.06 7.32 -21.22
C ALA A 71 -0.18 6.57 -21.72
N GLN A 72 -0.06 5.27 -21.98
CA GLN A 72 -1.20 4.44 -22.37
C GLN A 72 -2.29 4.43 -21.30
N MET A 73 -1.92 4.29 -20.02
CA MET A 73 -2.86 4.38 -18.89
C MET A 73 -3.60 5.72 -18.85
N TYR A 74 -2.91 6.83 -19.14
CA TYR A 74 -3.52 8.16 -19.15
C TYR A 74 -4.55 8.34 -20.28
N PHE A 75 -4.29 7.77 -21.46
CA PHE A 75 -5.18 7.85 -22.61
C PHE A 75 -6.23 6.73 -22.68
N ASP A 76 -6.16 5.73 -21.80
CA ASP A 76 -7.14 4.64 -21.74
C ASP A 76 -8.44 5.12 -21.09
N SER A 77 -9.45 5.43 -21.91
CA SER A 77 -10.76 5.91 -21.45
C SER A 77 -11.52 4.90 -20.58
N ARG A 78 -11.15 3.62 -20.64
CA ARG A 78 -11.77 2.56 -19.83
C ARG A 78 -11.15 2.48 -18.44
N TYR A 79 -9.94 3.02 -18.25
CA TYR A 79 -9.27 2.99 -16.98
C TYR A 79 -9.81 4.04 -16.02
N ARG A 80 -10.30 3.59 -14.86
CA ARG A 80 -10.75 4.48 -13.77
C ARG A 80 -9.62 4.67 -12.77
N ILE A 81 -8.92 5.80 -12.90
CA ILE A 81 -7.86 6.23 -11.98
C ILE A 81 -8.37 6.16 -10.54
N SER A 82 -7.52 5.71 -9.61
CA SER A 82 -7.81 5.69 -8.17
C SER A 82 -8.20 7.08 -7.67
N ARG A 83 -9.17 7.15 -6.74
CA ARG A 83 -9.51 8.42 -6.05
C ARG A 83 -8.29 9.06 -5.38
N THR A 84 -7.35 8.24 -4.88
CA THR A 84 -6.09 8.74 -4.33
C THR A 84 -5.27 9.44 -5.40
N ALA A 85 -4.99 8.80 -6.53
CA ALA A 85 -4.24 9.39 -7.64
C ALA A 85 -4.94 10.64 -8.21
N GLN A 86 -6.28 10.62 -8.33
CA GLN A 86 -7.07 11.77 -8.76
C GLN A 86 -6.90 13.00 -7.85
N ILE A 87 -6.68 12.81 -6.55
CA ILE A 87 -6.44 13.91 -5.60
C ILE A 87 -4.95 14.25 -5.56
N THR A 88 -4.07 13.24 -5.58
CA THR A 88 -2.64 13.43 -5.42
C THR A 88 -2.01 14.18 -6.60
N PHE A 89 -2.40 13.89 -7.84
CA PHE A 89 -1.86 14.62 -9.00
C PHE A 89 -2.17 16.13 -8.98
N PRO A 90 -3.43 16.58 -8.82
CA PRO A 90 -3.72 18.00 -8.73
C PRO A 90 -3.14 18.62 -7.46
N LEU A 91 -3.08 17.87 -6.34
CA LEU A 91 -2.44 18.36 -5.12
C LEU A 91 -0.95 18.62 -5.33
N LEU A 92 -0.22 17.69 -5.96
CA LEU A 92 1.20 17.85 -6.28
C LEU A 92 1.42 19.02 -7.26
N ALA A 93 0.56 19.15 -8.26
CA ALA A 93 0.61 20.27 -9.20
C ALA A 93 0.38 21.62 -8.48
N ALA A 94 -0.65 21.69 -7.63
CA ALA A 94 -0.94 22.88 -6.83
C ALA A 94 0.22 23.20 -5.87
N LEU A 95 0.82 22.19 -5.25
CA LEU A 95 1.96 22.37 -4.35
C LEU A 95 3.20 22.86 -5.11
N GLY A 96 3.45 22.38 -6.33
CA GLY A 96 4.54 22.86 -7.18
C GLY A 96 4.33 24.31 -7.62
N VAL A 97 3.12 24.68 -8.02
CA VAL A 97 2.77 26.08 -8.34
C VAL A 97 2.92 26.96 -7.10
N LEU A 98 2.41 26.52 -5.96
CA LEU A 98 2.51 27.25 -4.70
C LEU A 98 3.97 27.43 -4.26
N ASN A 99 4.80 26.38 -4.43
CA ASN A 99 6.24 26.42 -4.17
C ASN A 99 6.92 27.50 -5.01
N TYR A 100 6.62 27.53 -6.32
CA TYR A 100 7.14 28.55 -7.23
C TYR A 100 6.72 29.96 -6.79
N PHE A 101 5.44 30.20 -6.51
CA PHE A 101 4.98 31.53 -6.08
C PHE A 101 5.57 31.96 -4.73
N LEU A 102 5.67 31.06 -3.75
CA LEU A 102 6.25 31.36 -2.45
C LEU A 102 7.73 31.73 -2.56
N LEU A 103 8.52 30.91 -3.24
CA LEU A 103 9.98 31.07 -3.27
C LEU A 103 10.46 32.08 -4.31
N ALA A 104 9.79 32.18 -5.46
CA ALA A 104 10.16 33.09 -6.52
C ALA A 104 9.59 34.51 -6.33
N HIS A 105 8.37 34.63 -5.79
CA HIS A 105 7.68 35.93 -5.69
C HIS A 105 7.67 36.51 -4.29
N TRP A 106 7.42 35.70 -3.25
CA TRP A 106 7.21 36.22 -1.89
C TRP A 106 8.51 36.29 -1.06
N PHE A 107 9.34 35.25 -1.14
CA PHE A 107 10.55 35.09 -0.32
C PHE A 107 11.81 35.04 -1.18
N PHE A 108 11.97 36.03 -2.07
CA PHE A 108 13.11 36.08 -2.98
C PHE A 108 14.43 36.31 -2.23
N LEU A 109 15.15 35.21 -1.95
CA LEU A 109 16.53 35.18 -1.47
C LEU A 109 17.41 34.62 -2.59
N PRO A 110 18.28 35.43 -3.23
CA PRO A 110 18.90 35.08 -4.51
C PRO A 110 19.76 33.81 -4.50
N ILE A 111 20.24 33.38 -3.33
CA ILE A 111 21.07 32.17 -3.18
C ILE A 111 20.29 31.00 -2.58
N ILE A 112 19.47 31.25 -1.55
CA ILE A 112 18.79 30.19 -0.80
C ILE A 112 17.53 29.71 -1.54
N SER A 113 16.76 30.64 -2.12
CA SER A 113 15.53 30.33 -2.84
C SER A 113 15.71 29.26 -3.93
N PRO A 114 16.67 29.39 -4.87
CA PRO A 114 16.84 28.38 -5.92
C PRO A 114 17.27 27.01 -5.39
N ILE A 115 18.02 26.95 -4.28
CA ILE A 115 18.43 25.67 -3.70
C ILE A 115 17.23 24.95 -3.08
N VAL A 116 16.43 25.68 -2.29
CA VAL A 116 15.24 25.14 -1.64
C VAL A 116 14.19 24.74 -2.67
N GLU A 117 14.00 25.54 -3.72
CA GLU A 117 13.09 25.23 -4.83
C GLU A 117 13.44 23.89 -5.47
N ARG A 118 14.72 23.66 -5.80
CA ARG A 118 15.18 22.39 -6.41
C ARG A 118 15.03 21.19 -5.49
N LEU A 119 15.26 21.37 -4.18
CA LEU A 119 15.04 20.31 -3.20
C LEU A 119 13.56 19.95 -3.09
N MET A 120 12.68 20.96 -3.03
CA MET A 120 11.23 20.75 -3.00
C MET A 120 10.74 20.06 -4.28
N ASP A 121 11.17 20.54 -5.44
CA ASP A 121 10.84 19.91 -6.73
C ASP A 121 11.31 18.45 -6.78
N GLY A 122 12.52 18.17 -6.27
CA GLY A 122 13.03 16.81 -6.17
C GLY A 122 12.14 15.92 -5.28
N VAL A 123 11.72 16.41 -4.12
CA VAL A 123 10.79 15.68 -3.23
C VAL A 123 9.44 15.46 -3.91
N LEU A 124 8.86 16.49 -4.54
CA LEU A 124 7.60 16.38 -5.27
C LEU A 124 7.71 15.35 -6.40
N ALA A 125 8.82 15.35 -7.15
CA ALA A 125 9.07 14.41 -8.22
C ALA A 125 9.15 12.96 -7.71
N VAL A 126 9.85 12.72 -6.59
CA VAL A 126 9.93 11.39 -5.97
C VAL A 126 8.55 10.91 -5.52
N VAL A 127 7.75 11.78 -4.89
CA VAL A 127 6.38 11.44 -4.47
C VAL A 127 5.49 11.16 -5.67
N ALA A 128 5.53 12.02 -6.71
CA ALA A 128 4.79 11.81 -7.95
C ALA A 128 5.15 10.47 -8.60
N TYR A 129 6.44 10.16 -8.67
CA TYR A 129 6.94 8.89 -9.21
C TYR A 129 6.44 7.68 -8.41
N ARG A 130 6.47 7.73 -7.07
CA ARG A 130 5.95 6.66 -6.21
C ARG A 130 4.46 6.42 -6.42
N VAL A 131 3.68 7.48 -6.56
CA VAL A 131 2.24 7.40 -6.83
C VAL A 131 2.00 6.78 -8.21
N LEU A 132 2.78 7.20 -9.21
CA LEU A 132 2.69 6.66 -10.56
C LEU A 132 3.01 5.16 -10.60
N LEU A 133 4.09 4.72 -9.95
CA LEU A 133 4.44 3.30 -9.87
C LEU A 133 3.32 2.45 -9.25
N ARG A 134 2.68 2.95 -8.20
CA ARG A 134 1.55 2.27 -7.56
C ARG A 134 0.36 2.14 -8.50
N GLU A 135 0.08 3.17 -9.30
CA GLU A 135 -1.03 3.13 -10.25
C GLU A 135 -0.70 2.27 -11.47
N LEU A 136 0.55 2.24 -11.93
CA LEU A 136 1.02 1.34 -12.99
C LEU A 136 0.84 -0.13 -12.61
N ASP A 137 1.18 -0.49 -11.38
CA ASP A 137 1.00 -1.86 -10.87
C ASP A 137 -0.48 -2.27 -10.86
N ARG A 138 -1.34 -1.33 -10.44
CA ARG A 138 -2.80 -1.50 -10.50
C ARG A 138 -3.31 -1.62 -11.94
N TYR A 139 -2.79 -0.82 -12.86
CA TYR A 139 -3.15 -0.87 -14.28
C TYR A 139 -2.76 -2.21 -14.92
N ARG A 140 -1.55 -2.72 -14.64
CA ARG A 140 -1.11 -4.06 -15.08
C ARG A 140 -2.06 -5.15 -14.60
N THR A 141 -2.46 -5.10 -13.33
CA THR A 141 -3.43 -6.05 -12.77
C THR A 141 -4.77 -6.02 -13.52
N VAL A 142 -5.25 -4.83 -13.88
CA VAL A 142 -6.49 -4.65 -14.66
C VAL A 142 -6.33 -5.19 -16.08
N LEU A 143 -5.20 -4.93 -16.74
CA LEU A 143 -4.92 -5.46 -18.07
C LEU A 143 -4.86 -6.99 -18.08
N ASP A 144 -4.19 -7.59 -17.09
CA ASP A 144 -4.12 -9.04 -16.95
C ASP A 144 -5.51 -9.66 -16.73
N TYR A 145 -6.36 -9.00 -15.95
CA TYR A 145 -7.75 -9.39 -15.78
C TYR A 145 -8.51 -9.34 -17.11
N LEU A 146 -8.45 -8.22 -17.83
CA LEU A 146 -9.13 -8.08 -19.12
C LEU A 146 -8.64 -9.09 -20.15
N ALA A 147 -7.34 -9.36 -20.21
CA ALA A 147 -6.77 -10.37 -21.10
C ALA A 147 -7.35 -11.76 -20.83
N ARG A 148 -7.48 -12.16 -19.55
CA ARG A 148 -8.05 -13.47 -19.17
C ARG A 148 -9.55 -13.61 -19.48
N PHE A 149 -10.32 -12.54 -19.34
CA PHE A 149 -11.79 -12.58 -19.46
C PHE A 149 -12.33 -12.11 -20.82
N SER A 150 -11.51 -11.49 -21.68
CA SER A 150 -11.94 -11.04 -23.02
C SER A 150 -12.21 -12.16 -24.03
N HIS A 151 -11.81 -13.40 -23.73
CA HIS A 151 -11.97 -14.57 -24.60
C HIS A 151 -13.22 -15.43 -24.34
N ARG A 152 -14.19 -14.93 -23.56
CA ARG A 152 -15.51 -15.56 -23.38
C ARG A 152 -16.59 -14.66 -23.94
#